data_AF-A0A7H1KNF5-F1
#
_entry.id   AF-A0A7H1KNF5-F1
#
_cell.length_a   1.000
_cell.length_b   1.000
_cell.length_c   1.000
_cell.angle_alpha   90.00
_cell.angle_beta   90.00
_cell.angle_gamma   90.00
#
_symmetry.space_group_name_H-M   'P 1'
#
loop_
_entity.id
_entity.type
_entity.pdbx_description
1 polymer ?
#
loop_
_entity_poly.entity_id
_entity_poly.type
_entity_poly.pdbx_seq_one_letter_code
_entity_poly.pdbx_strand_id
1 'polypeptide(L)'
;MPEEERISEIISTIQKIKESKQPVTTYFEQNPVPFYVKLTERIKDYIVSTVREDRSISSPQLQNKILNQFDVKISESSLNNFRTSVSLTRLPRPKEERYKDQKSGGGAILTSLAFATRIIELFTRTILDQVDDVRQSSLFKQNKNIGKDHPDTRLHGTFTGEYNQLKHVRENRFRSIDDKIKNKDFSAMNIFEMSEKTISRHNLDLLCLPLVTSNGKTSRVNRVK
;
A
#
# COMPACT_ATOMS: atom_id res chain seq x y z
N MET A 1 -29.71 -24.94 -3.17
CA MET A 1 -31.17 -24.81 -3.30
C MET A 1 -31.47 -23.68 -4.29
N PRO A 2 -32.16 -23.97 -5.40
CA PRO A 2 -32.69 -22.97 -6.35
C PRO A 2 -33.59 -21.96 -5.64
N GLU A 3 -33.59 -20.71 -6.09
CA GLU A 3 -34.28 -19.60 -5.42
C GLU A 3 -35.79 -19.84 -5.21
N GLU A 4 -36.45 -20.46 -6.19
CA GLU A 4 -37.87 -20.79 -6.15
C GLU A 4 -38.21 -21.81 -5.05
N GLU A 5 -37.39 -22.84 -4.88
CA GLU A 5 -37.56 -23.83 -3.79
C GLU A 5 -37.42 -23.17 -2.41
N ARG A 6 -36.50 -22.21 -2.26
CA ARG A 6 -36.34 -21.45 -1.01
C ARG A 6 -37.58 -20.63 -0.69
N ILE A 7 -38.15 -19.98 -1.70
CA ILE A 7 -39.34 -19.13 -1.54
C ILE A 7 -40.54 -19.98 -1.13
N SER A 8 -40.75 -21.12 -1.78
CA SER A 8 -41.83 -22.06 -1.45
C SER A 8 -41.69 -22.60 -0.02
N GLU A 9 -40.48 -22.94 0.42
CA GLU A 9 -40.21 -23.42 1.78
C GLU A 9 -40.46 -22.35 2.85
N ILE A 10 -40.09 -21.10 2.57
CA ILE A 10 -40.35 -19.94 3.45
C ILE A 10 -41.86 -19.73 3.61
N ILE A 11 -42.61 -19.70 2.50
CA ILE A 11 -44.07 -19.48 2.53
C ILE A 11 -44.77 -20.59 3.30
N SER A 12 -44.40 -21.86 3.05
CA SER A 12 -44.94 -23.01 3.78
C SER A 12 -44.71 -22.89 5.29
N THR A 13 -43.52 -22.45 5.69
CA THR A 13 -43.17 -22.32 7.10
C THR A 13 -43.89 -21.16 7.78
N ILE A 14 -44.04 -20.02 7.10
CA ILE A 14 -44.85 -18.89 7.59
C ILE A 14 -46.29 -19.32 7.85
N GLN A 15 -46.86 -20.13 6.97
CA GLN A 15 -48.21 -20.66 7.13
C GLN A 15 -48.32 -21.56 8.37
N LYS A 16 -47.35 -22.44 8.61
CA LYS A 16 -47.31 -23.30 9.81
C LYS A 16 -47.18 -22.50 11.11
N ILE A 17 -46.41 -21.41 11.11
CA ILE A 17 -46.31 -20.49 12.28
C ILE A 17 -47.67 -19.86 12.55
N LYS A 18 -48.34 -19.35 11.51
CA LYS A 18 -49.66 -18.73 11.62
C LYS A 18 -50.71 -19.69 12.18
N GLU A 19 -50.70 -20.93 11.72
CA GLU A 19 -51.64 -21.98 12.17
C GLU A 19 -51.38 -22.43 13.61
N SER A 20 -50.13 -22.38 14.08
CA SER A 20 -49.78 -22.76 15.45
C SER A 20 -50.38 -21.87 16.53
N LYS A 21 -50.76 -20.63 16.20
CA LYS A 21 -51.26 -19.59 17.12
C LYS A 21 -50.35 -19.29 18.33
N GLN A 22 -49.08 -19.72 18.28
CA GLN A 22 -48.08 -19.41 19.29
C GLN A 22 -47.36 -18.10 18.95
N PRO A 23 -46.77 -17.41 19.96
CA PRO A 23 -45.79 -16.37 19.70
C PRO A 23 -44.64 -16.91 18.82
N VAL A 24 -44.19 -16.12 17.84
CA VAL A 24 -43.17 -16.54 16.87
C VAL A 24 -41.89 -17.04 17.55
N THR A 25 -41.49 -16.40 18.65
CA THR A 25 -40.34 -16.78 19.47
C THR A 25 -40.48 -18.20 20.04
N THR A 26 -41.65 -18.51 20.62
CA THR A 26 -41.96 -19.82 21.19
C THR A 26 -42.02 -20.91 20.11
N TYR A 27 -42.62 -20.59 18.96
CA TYR A 27 -42.67 -21.53 17.84
C TYR A 27 -41.27 -21.87 17.32
N PHE A 28 -40.38 -20.87 17.22
CA PHE A 28 -38.99 -21.04 16.79
C PHE A 28 -38.16 -21.83 17.79
N GLU A 29 -38.45 -21.76 19.08
CA GLU A 29 -37.76 -22.58 20.09
C GLU A 29 -38.08 -24.07 19.92
N GLN A 30 -39.34 -24.40 19.64
CA GLN A 30 -39.85 -25.77 19.59
C GLN A 30 -39.69 -26.44 18.21
N ASN A 31 -39.65 -25.66 17.13
CA ASN A 31 -39.63 -26.18 15.77
C ASN A 31 -38.38 -25.71 15.02
N PRO A 32 -37.65 -26.60 14.32
CA PRO A 32 -36.55 -26.22 13.46
C PRO A 32 -37.08 -25.48 12.22
N VAL A 33 -36.70 -24.22 12.07
CA VAL A 33 -37.11 -23.36 10.95
C VAL A 33 -35.93 -23.17 10.00
N PRO A 34 -36.08 -23.48 8.70
CA PRO A 34 -34.96 -23.64 7.76
C PRO A 34 -34.19 -22.35 7.46
N PHE A 35 -34.71 -21.18 7.83
CA PHE A 35 -34.05 -19.88 7.65
C PHE A 35 -33.51 -19.27 8.95
N TYR A 36 -33.66 -19.95 10.09
CA TYR A 36 -33.04 -19.54 11.34
C TYR A 36 -31.77 -20.37 11.58
N VAL A 37 -30.61 -19.83 11.23
CA VAL A 37 -29.32 -20.44 11.59
C VAL A 37 -29.15 -20.31 13.11
N LYS A 38 -29.69 -21.28 13.86
CA LYS A 38 -29.46 -21.36 15.30
C LYS A 38 -27.98 -21.67 15.53
N LEU A 39 -27.38 -20.97 16.50
CA LEU A 39 -26.20 -21.47 17.20
C LEU A 39 -26.55 -22.83 17.80
N THR A 40 -26.14 -23.91 17.15
CA THR A 40 -26.29 -25.26 17.71
C THR A 40 -25.44 -25.39 18.97
N GLU A 41 -25.79 -26.30 19.88
CA GLU A 41 -25.01 -26.50 21.12
C GLU A 41 -23.53 -26.78 20.83
N ARG A 42 -23.25 -27.57 19.79
CA ARG A 42 -21.87 -27.84 19.35
C ARG A 42 -21.10 -26.57 18.95
N ILE A 43 -21.76 -25.62 18.29
CA ILE A 43 -21.15 -24.34 17.91
C ILE A 43 -21.00 -23.45 19.15
N LYS A 44 -21.97 -23.45 20.06
CA LYS A 44 -21.90 -22.72 21.34
C LYS A 44 -20.71 -23.18 22.17
N ASP A 45 -20.53 -24.48 22.33
CA ASP A 45 -19.40 -25.07 23.07
C ASP A 45 -18.06 -24.70 22.44
N TYR A 46 -17.98 -24.75 21.10
CA TYR A 46 -16.78 -24.33 20.37
C TYR A 46 -16.47 -22.84 20.53
N ILE A 47 -17.49 -21.98 20.54
CA ILE A 47 -17.30 -20.55 20.81
C ILE A 47 -16.79 -20.36 22.23
N VAL A 48 -17.36 -21.05 23.21
CA VAL A 48 -16.94 -20.97 24.61
C VAL A 48 -15.50 -21.41 24.78
N SER A 49 -15.08 -22.54 24.21
CA SER A 49 -13.70 -23.01 24.28
C SER A 49 -12.73 -22.02 23.63
N THR A 50 -13.03 -21.59 22.40
CA THR A 50 -12.17 -20.68 21.64
C THR A 50 -12.01 -19.32 22.31
N VAL A 51 -13.09 -18.79 22.91
CA VAL A 51 -13.05 -17.49 23.61
C VAL A 51 -12.41 -17.61 25.00
N ARG A 52 -12.46 -18.78 25.64
CA ARG A 52 -11.72 -19.03 26.89
C ARG A 52 -10.21 -19.08 26.65
N GLU A 53 -9.78 -19.65 25.52
CA GLU A 53 -8.37 -19.68 25.12
C GLU A 53 -7.83 -18.31 24.71
N ASP A 54 -8.57 -17.55 23.91
CA ASP A 54 -8.23 -16.17 23.52
C ASP A 54 -9.43 -15.25 23.68
N ARG A 55 -9.56 -14.65 24.87
CA ARG A 55 -10.64 -13.71 25.17
C ARG A 55 -10.54 -12.41 24.37
N SER A 56 -9.40 -12.14 23.72
CA SER A 56 -9.17 -10.95 22.88
C SER A 56 -9.60 -11.14 21.42
N ILE A 57 -9.96 -12.36 21.02
CA ILE A 57 -10.35 -12.71 19.66
C ILE A 57 -11.47 -11.81 19.14
N SER A 58 -11.27 -11.26 17.93
CA SER A 58 -12.27 -10.39 17.30
C SER A 58 -13.43 -11.20 16.72
N SER A 59 -14.60 -10.56 16.59
CA SER A 59 -15.79 -11.20 16.03
C SER A 59 -15.59 -11.69 14.59
N PRO A 60 -14.91 -10.96 13.68
CA PRO A 60 -14.56 -11.48 12.36
C PRO A 60 -13.63 -12.69 12.38
N GLN A 61 -12.63 -12.72 13.28
CA GLN A 61 -11.73 -13.87 13.41
C GLN A 61 -12.48 -15.10 13.91
N LEU A 62 -13.37 -14.92 14.87
CA LEU A 62 -14.18 -16.00 15.41
C LEU A 62 -15.21 -16.51 14.38
N GLN A 63 -15.83 -15.62 13.59
CA GLN A 63 -16.67 -16.01 12.46
C GLN A 63 -15.92 -16.89 11.44
N ASN A 64 -14.70 -16.50 11.07
CA ASN A 64 -13.88 -17.29 10.15
C ASN A 64 -13.52 -18.65 10.75
N LYS A 65 -13.20 -18.72 12.06
CA LYS A 65 -12.97 -20.00 12.74
C LYS A 65 -14.19 -20.91 12.73
N ILE A 66 -15.40 -20.36 12.91
CA ILE A 66 -16.66 -21.12 12.88
C ILE A 66 -16.97 -21.57 11.45
N LEU A 67 -16.80 -20.69 10.46
CA LEU A 67 -16.98 -21.01 9.05
C LEU A 67 -16.05 -22.16 8.64
N ASN A 68 -14.77 -22.08 8.98
CA ASN A 68 -13.80 -23.12 8.62
C ASN A 68 -14.07 -24.46 9.32
N GLN A 69 -14.62 -24.43 10.53
CA GLN A 69 -14.85 -25.65 11.33
C GLN A 69 -16.19 -26.32 11.05
N PHE A 70 -17.22 -25.54 10.74
CA PHE A 70 -18.60 -26.02 10.64
C PHE A 70 -19.27 -25.70 9.30
N ASP A 71 -18.62 -24.96 8.41
CA ASP A 71 -19.19 -24.43 7.16
C ASP A 71 -20.47 -23.59 7.39
N VAL A 72 -20.55 -22.95 8.55
CA VAL A 72 -21.70 -22.12 8.95
C VAL A 72 -21.27 -20.66 9.06
N LYS A 73 -21.98 -19.80 8.33
CA LYS A 73 -21.85 -18.34 8.45
C LYS A 73 -22.78 -17.82 9.55
N ILE A 74 -22.20 -17.22 10.59
CA ILE A 74 -22.93 -16.63 11.73
C ILE A 74 -22.80 -15.11 11.68
N SER A 75 -23.89 -14.40 11.94
CA SER A 75 -23.87 -12.93 12.00
C SER A 75 -23.08 -12.43 13.22
N GLU A 76 -22.47 -11.25 13.07
CA GLU A 76 -21.68 -10.65 14.14
C GLU A 76 -22.55 -10.29 15.36
N SER A 77 -23.79 -9.85 15.12
CA SER A 77 -24.76 -9.57 16.17
C SER A 77 -25.13 -10.82 16.97
N SER A 78 -25.39 -11.95 16.29
CA SER A 78 -25.68 -13.23 16.97
C SER A 78 -24.50 -13.69 17.84
N LEU A 79 -23.29 -13.54 17.33
CA LEU A 79 -22.07 -13.88 18.04
C LEU A 79 -21.84 -12.99 19.28
N ASN A 80 -22.01 -11.68 19.14
CA ASN A 80 -21.85 -10.73 20.24
C ASN A 80 -22.93 -10.91 21.32
N ASN A 81 -24.18 -11.18 20.91
CA ASN A 81 -25.28 -11.49 21.82
C ASN A 81 -24.98 -12.76 22.62
N PHE A 82 -24.51 -13.82 21.95
CA PHE A 82 -24.13 -15.06 22.63
C PHE A 82 -22.95 -14.88 23.58
N ARG A 83 -21.90 -14.15 23.18
CA ARG A 83 -20.78 -13.81 24.08
C ARG A 83 -21.24 -13.06 25.31
N THR A 84 -22.23 -12.17 25.16
CA THR A 84 -22.82 -11.42 26.27
C THR A 84 -23.62 -12.34 27.19
N SER A 85 -24.45 -13.24 26.64
CA SER A 85 -25.27 -14.15 27.44
C SER A 85 -24.46 -15.13 28.28
N VAL A 86 -23.24 -15.48 27.86
CA VAL A 86 -22.32 -16.35 28.62
C VAL A 86 -21.24 -15.59 29.39
N SER A 87 -21.35 -14.26 29.50
CA SER A 87 -20.37 -13.39 30.20
C SER A 87 -18.92 -13.47 29.67
N LEU A 88 -18.75 -13.83 28.39
CA LEU A 88 -17.44 -13.92 27.70
C LEU A 88 -17.25 -12.76 26.72
N THR A 89 -17.52 -11.54 27.19
CA THR A 89 -17.23 -10.31 26.46
C THR A 89 -15.74 -10.20 26.13
N ARG A 90 -15.46 -9.55 25.00
CA ARG A 90 -14.11 -9.39 24.47
C ARG A 90 -13.27 -8.54 25.42
N LEU A 91 -12.11 -9.06 25.81
CA LEU A 91 -11.12 -8.25 26.52
C LEU A 91 -10.25 -7.47 25.52
N PRO A 92 -9.90 -6.22 25.83
CA PRO A 92 -8.93 -5.50 25.02
C PRO A 92 -7.64 -6.31 24.98
N ARG A 93 -7.11 -6.52 23.77
CA ARG A 93 -5.80 -7.16 23.62
C ARG A 93 -4.78 -6.29 24.38
N PRO A 94 -3.87 -6.87 25.19
CA PRO A 94 -2.73 -6.11 25.67
C PRO A 94 -2.06 -5.49 24.43
N LYS A 95 -1.92 -4.17 24.42
CA LYS A 95 -1.19 -3.49 23.34
C LYS A 95 0.18 -4.15 23.33
N GLU A 96 0.53 -4.83 22.23
CA GLU A 96 1.92 -5.22 21.98
C GLU A 96 2.76 -3.98 22.28
N GLU A 97 3.75 -4.10 23.16
CA GLU A 97 4.68 -3.02 23.44
C GLU A 97 5.13 -2.50 22.08
N ARG A 98 4.69 -1.29 21.72
CA ARG A 98 5.20 -0.65 20.52
C ARG A 98 6.69 -0.52 20.79
N TYR A 99 7.47 -1.42 20.21
CA TYR A 99 8.90 -1.21 20.06
C TYR A 99 9.01 0.23 19.56
N LYS A 100 9.54 1.12 20.41
CA LYS A 100 9.74 2.51 20.02
C LYS A 100 10.61 2.41 18.78
N ASP A 101 10.07 2.77 17.62
CA ASP A 101 10.84 2.86 16.39
C ASP A 101 12.07 3.69 16.72
N GLN A 102 13.23 3.04 16.86
CA GLN A 102 14.47 3.75 17.08
C GLN A 102 14.70 4.55 15.81
N LYS A 103 14.54 5.88 15.91
CA LYS A 103 14.85 6.79 14.80
C LYS A 103 16.30 6.56 14.45
N SER A 104 16.57 5.96 13.29
CA SER A 104 17.95 5.82 12.83
C SER A 104 18.48 7.22 12.54
N GLY A 105 19.56 7.61 13.22
CA GLY A 105 20.23 8.89 13.00
C GLY A 105 21.02 8.93 11.69
N GLY A 106 20.97 7.88 10.86
CA GLY A 106 21.85 7.72 9.70
C GLY A 106 21.72 8.85 8.67
N GLY A 107 20.50 9.31 8.40
CA GLY A 107 20.28 10.47 7.53
C GLY A 107 20.92 11.75 8.09
N ALA A 108 20.81 11.97 9.41
CA ALA A 108 21.42 13.13 10.07
C ALA A 108 22.94 13.08 10.01
N ILE A 109 23.54 11.91 10.24
CA ILE A 109 24.99 11.72 10.14
C ILE A 109 25.47 12.04 8.71
N LEU A 110 24.84 11.48 7.68
CA LEU A 110 25.23 11.72 6.29
C LEU A 110 25.11 13.18 5.89
N THR A 111 24.01 13.85 6.28
CA THR A 111 23.83 15.27 6.00
C THR A 111 24.84 16.12 6.76
N SER A 112 25.06 15.87 8.05
CA SER A 112 26.08 16.58 8.84
C SER A 112 27.48 16.41 8.27
N LEU A 113 27.84 15.20 7.82
CA LEU A 113 29.10 14.95 7.14
C LEU A 113 29.20 15.74 5.84
N ALA A 114 28.16 15.75 5.02
CA ALA A 114 28.16 16.51 3.76
C ALA A 114 28.42 18.00 3.97
N PHE A 115 27.84 18.60 5.02
CA PHE A 115 28.12 19.99 5.42
C PHE A 115 29.53 20.16 5.96
N ALA A 116 30.00 19.26 6.82
CA ALA A 116 31.32 19.34 7.43
C ALA A 116 32.44 19.21 6.39
N THR A 117 32.26 18.36 5.38
CA THR A 117 33.28 18.08 4.35
C THR A 117 33.20 19.03 3.16
N ARG A 118 32.22 19.93 3.11
CA ARG A 118 31.95 20.81 1.95
C ARG A 118 31.79 20.05 0.62
N ILE A 119 31.21 18.83 0.70
CA ILE A 119 31.06 17.98 -0.49
C ILE A 119 30.04 18.55 -1.47
N ILE A 120 29.09 19.35 -0.97
CA ILE A 120 28.07 20.02 -1.78
C ILE A 120 28.73 21.05 -2.69
N GLU A 121 29.66 21.84 -2.15
CA GLU A 121 30.44 22.81 -2.91
C GLU A 121 31.33 22.11 -3.92
N LEU A 122 31.97 21.00 -3.54
CA LEU A 122 32.78 20.19 -4.45
C LEU A 122 31.94 19.68 -5.64
N PHE A 123 30.80 19.05 -5.38
CA PHE A 123 29.90 18.57 -6.43
C PHE A 123 29.39 19.70 -7.31
N THR A 124 29.04 20.83 -6.71
CA THR A 124 28.55 22.00 -7.46
C THR A 124 29.62 22.50 -8.43
N ARG A 125 30.87 22.63 -7.98
CA ARG A 125 32.00 23.05 -8.84
C ARG A 125 32.26 22.05 -9.94
N THR A 126 32.37 20.76 -9.62
CA THR A 126 32.60 19.72 -10.62
C THR A 126 31.50 19.68 -11.70
N ILE A 127 30.24 19.89 -11.30
CA ILE A 127 29.13 19.99 -12.26
C ILE A 127 29.27 21.24 -13.13
N LEU A 128 29.63 22.39 -12.55
CA LEU A 128 29.82 23.63 -13.30
C LEU A 128 30.97 23.51 -14.30
N ASP A 129 32.11 22.98 -13.87
CA ASP A 129 33.27 22.75 -14.74
C ASP A 129 32.87 21.87 -15.94
N GLN A 130 32.16 20.78 -15.68
CA GLN A 130 31.68 19.89 -16.74
C GLN A 130 30.64 20.54 -17.66
N VAL A 131 29.75 21.38 -17.11
CA VAL A 131 28.76 22.15 -17.88
C VAL A 131 29.47 23.14 -18.79
N ASP A 132 30.49 23.83 -18.30
CA ASP A 132 31.26 24.80 -19.06
C ASP A 132 32.10 24.12 -20.15
N ASP A 133 32.72 22.99 -19.86
CA ASP A 133 33.41 22.16 -20.87
C ASP A 133 32.46 21.75 -22.00
N VAL A 134 31.27 21.27 -21.65
CA VAL A 134 30.27 20.86 -22.64
C VAL A 134 29.74 22.07 -23.42
N ARG A 135 29.57 23.25 -22.81
CA ARG A 135 29.21 24.50 -23.51
C ARG A 135 30.24 24.88 -24.58
N GLN A 136 31.52 24.56 -24.36
CA GLN A 136 32.57 24.83 -25.33
C GLN A 136 32.63 23.83 -26.49
N SER A 137 32.00 22.66 -26.34
CA SER A 137 31.97 21.62 -27.38
C SER A 137 31.31 22.08 -28.68
N SER A 138 31.76 21.51 -29.80
CA SER A 138 31.18 21.78 -31.13
C SER A 138 29.71 21.37 -31.21
N LEU A 139 29.35 20.22 -30.63
CA LEU A 139 27.98 19.71 -30.59
C LEU A 139 27.03 20.67 -29.87
N PHE A 140 27.43 21.22 -28.72
CA PHE A 140 26.61 22.18 -27.99
C PHE A 140 26.39 23.46 -28.79
N LYS A 141 27.44 24.00 -29.42
CA LYS A 141 27.37 25.21 -30.24
C LYS A 141 26.50 25.02 -31.50
N GLN A 142 26.58 23.86 -32.13
CA GLN A 142 25.72 23.50 -33.27
C GLN A 142 24.26 23.39 -32.85
N ASN A 143 23.99 22.74 -31.72
CA ASN A 143 22.63 22.50 -31.25
C ASN A 143 21.95 23.74 -30.66
N LYS A 144 22.70 24.76 -30.23
CA LYS A 144 22.16 26.01 -29.68
C LYS A 144 21.14 26.70 -30.61
N ASN A 145 21.26 26.49 -31.91
CA ASN A 145 20.38 27.07 -32.92
C ASN A 145 19.22 26.14 -33.32
N ILE A 146 19.18 24.92 -32.79
CA ILE A 146 18.07 23.99 -32.98
C ILE A 146 16.96 24.43 -32.03
N GLY A 147 15.76 24.68 -32.56
CA GLY A 147 14.61 25.08 -31.77
C GLY A 147 14.26 24.00 -30.73
N LYS A 148 13.73 24.43 -29.57
CA LYS A 148 13.26 23.50 -28.53
C LYS A 148 12.23 22.54 -29.15
N ASP A 149 12.39 21.25 -28.86
CA ASP A 149 11.43 20.21 -29.22
C ASP A 149 10.03 20.61 -28.75
N HIS A 150 9.12 20.87 -29.68
CA HIS A 150 7.78 21.39 -29.39
C HIS A 150 6.86 20.24 -28.97
N PRO A 151 6.49 20.14 -27.67
CA PRO A 151 5.65 19.04 -27.18
C PRO A 151 4.29 19.01 -27.88
N ASP A 152 3.82 20.19 -28.32
CA ASP A 152 2.54 20.40 -29.00
C ASP A 152 2.49 19.76 -30.40
N THR A 153 3.65 19.42 -30.99
CA THR A 153 3.71 18.65 -32.25
C THR A 153 3.52 17.15 -32.04
N ARG A 154 3.47 16.69 -30.79
CA ARG A 154 3.27 15.27 -30.44
C ARG A 154 1.80 15.05 -30.11
N LEU A 155 1.04 14.58 -31.10
CA LEU A 155 -0.40 14.28 -30.98
C LEU A 155 -0.80 13.46 -29.73
N HIS A 156 0.09 12.60 -29.21
CA HIS A 156 -0.21 11.70 -28.09
C HIS A 156 0.86 11.66 -26.96
N GLY A 157 1.86 12.54 -26.97
CA GLY A 157 2.95 12.52 -25.97
C GLY A 157 3.89 11.30 -26.04
N THR A 158 4.94 11.27 -25.22
CA THR A 158 6.03 10.26 -25.23
C THR A 158 5.84 9.12 -24.22
N PHE A 159 4.73 9.09 -23.49
CA PHE A 159 4.46 8.07 -22.46
C PHE A 159 3.30 7.14 -22.84
N THR A 160 3.04 6.96 -24.14
CA THR A 160 2.04 6.00 -24.60
C THR A 160 2.62 4.59 -24.68
N GLY A 161 1.72 3.58 -24.62
CA GLY A 161 2.10 2.19 -24.90
C GLY A 161 2.75 2.06 -26.26
N GLU A 162 2.14 2.67 -27.29
CA GLU A 162 2.58 2.66 -28.69
C GLU A 162 4.00 3.23 -28.88
N TYR A 163 4.30 4.39 -28.28
CA TYR A 163 5.63 4.98 -28.33
C TYR A 163 6.70 4.04 -27.77
N ASN A 164 6.41 3.39 -26.63
CA ASN A 164 7.30 2.41 -26.01
C ASN A 164 7.43 1.10 -26.81
N GLN A 165 6.57 0.85 -27.79
CA GLN A 165 6.69 -0.30 -28.69
C GLN A 165 7.58 -0.03 -29.90
N LEU A 166 7.88 1.23 -30.21
CA LEU A 166 8.72 1.59 -31.35
C LEU A 166 10.11 0.94 -31.23
N LYS A 167 10.57 0.33 -32.33
CA LYS A 167 11.84 -0.41 -32.39
C LYS A 167 13.02 0.43 -31.89
N HIS A 168 13.14 1.67 -32.37
CA HIS A 168 14.22 2.57 -31.97
C HIS A 168 14.18 2.94 -30.47
N VAL A 169 12.98 3.06 -29.86
CA VAL A 169 12.83 3.33 -28.42
C VAL A 169 13.28 2.11 -27.60
N ARG A 170 12.86 0.90 -27.98
CA ARG A 170 13.26 -0.34 -27.32
C ARG A 170 14.75 -0.60 -27.41
N GLU A 171 15.31 -0.42 -28.61
CA GLU A 171 16.76 -0.56 -28.83
C GLU A 171 17.54 0.48 -28.05
N ASN A 172 17.08 1.74 -28.01
CA ASN A 172 17.77 2.79 -27.26
C ASN A 172 17.66 2.60 -25.73
N ARG A 173 16.57 2.03 -25.22
CA ARG A 173 16.34 1.82 -23.77
C ARG A 173 17.50 1.10 -23.09
N PHE A 174 18.08 0.09 -23.74
CA PHE A 174 19.13 -0.76 -23.17
C PHE A 174 20.55 -0.39 -23.63
N ARG A 175 20.72 0.66 -24.43
CA ARG A 175 22.05 1.14 -24.80
C ARG A 175 22.81 1.67 -23.59
N SER A 176 24.15 1.64 -23.72
CA SER A 176 25.06 2.26 -22.76
C SER A 176 24.72 3.76 -22.58
N ILE A 177 25.11 4.32 -21.45
CA ILE A 177 24.92 5.75 -21.20
C ILE A 177 25.72 6.57 -22.22
N ASP A 178 26.94 6.14 -22.55
CA ASP A 178 27.80 6.79 -23.54
C ASP A 178 27.14 6.87 -24.91
N ASP A 179 26.47 5.78 -25.35
CA ASP A 179 25.76 5.77 -26.63
C ASP A 179 24.49 6.64 -26.61
N LYS A 180 23.83 6.77 -25.45
CA LYS A 180 22.68 7.66 -25.28
C LYS A 180 23.07 9.13 -25.25
N ILE A 181 24.28 9.45 -24.78
CA ILE A 181 24.82 10.80 -24.65
C ILE A 181 25.19 11.38 -26.02
N LYS A 182 25.72 10.58 -26.95
CA LYS A 182 26.23 11.02 -28.28
C LYS A 182 25.26 11.92 -29.06
N ASN A 183 23.98 11.58 -29.05
CA ASN A 183 22.96 12.28 -29.83
C ASN A 183 22.05 13.16 -28.95
N LYS A 184 22.40 13.37 -27.68
CA LYS A 184 21.59 14.14 -26.77
C LYS A 184 21.77 15.62 -27.05
N ASP A 185 20.67 16.34 -27.19
CA ASP A 185 20.71 17.80 -27.24
C ASP A 185 20.91 18.37 -25.83
N PHE A 186 22.17 18.60 -25.48
CA PHE A 186 22.55 19.24 -24.23
C PHE A 186 22.08 20.70 -24.15
N SER A 187 21.98 21.40 -25.27
CA SER A 187 21.61 22.83 -25.28
C SER A 187 20.17 23.06 -24.81
N ALA A 188 19.28 22.09 -25.03
CA ALA A 188 17.90 22.12 -24.57
C ALA A 188 17.71 21.70 -23.09
N MET A 189 18.76 21.22 -22.42
CA MET A 189 18.65 20.77 -21.03
C MET A 189 18.73 21.95 -20.05
N ASN A 190 17.78 22.01 -19.11
CA ASN A 190 17.68 23.09 -18.11
C ASN A 190 18.97 23.29 -17.29
N ILE A 191 19.76 22.24 -17.03
CA ILE A 191 21.02 22.34 -16.27
C ILE A 191 22.02 23.34 -16.89
N PHE A 192 21.99 23.53 -18.22
CA PHE A 192 22.84 24.49 -18.92
C PHE A 192 22.33 25.93 -18.85
N GLU A 193 21.12 26.17 -18.34
CA GLU A 193 20.55 27.50 -18.06
C GLU A 193 20.59 27.83 -16.55
N MET A 194 20.91 26.84 -15.69
CA MET A 194 20.90 27.01 -14.24
C MET A 194 22.09 27.81 -13.71
N SER A 195 21.84 28.62 -12.67
CA SER A 195 22.89 29.27 -11.88
C SER A 195 23.57 28.29 -10.93
N GLU A 196 24.82 28.60 -10.53
CA GLU A 196 25.55 27.89 -9.47
C GLU A 196 24.69 27.69 -8.21
N LYS A 197 24.00 28.75 -7.76
CA LYS A 197 23.12 28.71 -6.59
C LYS A 197 21.98 27.71 -6.75
N THR A 198 21.41 27.61 -7.96
CA THR A 198 20.35 26.65 -8.27
C THR A 198 20.87 25.21 -8.24
N ILE A 199 22.04 24.96 -8.85
CA ILE A 199 22.69 23.64 -8.87
C ILE A 199 23.06 23.21 -7.44
N SER A 200 23.66 24.11 -6.66
CA SER A 200 24.01 23.87 -5.26
C SER A 200 22.79 23.48 -4.42
N ARG A 201 21.67 24.19 -4.60
CA ARG A 201 20.41 23.86 -3.92
C ARG A 201 19.92 22.45 -4.28
N HIS A 202 19.96 22.07 -5.56
CA HIS A 202 19.57 20.71 -5.97
C HIS A 202 20.48 19.62 -5.38
N ASN A 203 21.79 19.87 -5.32
CA ASN A 203 22.73 18.95 -4.66
C ASN A 203 22.43 18.78 -3.17
N LEU A 204 22.10 19.88 -2.49
CA LEU A 204 21.67 19.86 -1.09
C LEU A 204 20.36 19.10 -0.90
N ASP A 205 19.36 19.34 -1.76
CA ASP A 205 18.06 18.68 -1.69
C ASP A 205 18.20 17.15 -1.83
N LEU A 206 19.04 16.69 -2.76
CA LEU A 206 19.33 15.28 -2.97
C LEU A 206 19.97 14.63 -1.74
N LEU A 207 20.94 15.29 -1.11
CA LEU A 207 21.64 14.79 0.08
C LEU A 207 20.79 14.89 1.35
N CYS A 208 19.85 15.83 1.40
CA CYS A 208 18.90 15.98 2.50
C CYS A 208 17.62 15.15 2.31
N LEU A 209 17.42 14.53 1.14
CA LEU A 209 16.24 13.71 0.86
C LEU A 209 15.98 12.64 1.94
N PRO A 210 17.00 11.91 2.46
CA PRO A 210 16.80 10.92 3.52
C PRO A 210 16.27 11.50 4.84
N LEU A 211 16.56 12.79 5.13
CA LEU A 211 16.05 13.50 6.29
C LEU A 211 14.58 13.84 6.16
N VAL A 212 14.18 14.36 5.00
CA VAL A 212 12.80 14.83 4.75
C VAL A 212 11.85 13.66 4.53
N THR A 213 12.30 12.62 3.84
CA THR A 213 11.45 11.49 3.43
C THR A 213 11.30 10.41 4.50
N SER A 214 11.99 10.53 5.64
CA SER A 214 12.09 9.43 6.64
C SER A 214 12.59 8.10 6.06
N ASN A 215 13.20 8.09 4.86
CA ASN A 215 13.77 6.90 4.23
C ASN A 215 14.97 6.32 4.99
N GLY A 216 15.49 7.05 5.99
CA GLY A 216 16.42 6.52 6.99
C GLY A 216 15.81 5.45 7.93
N LYS A 217 14.50 5.14 7.82
CA LYS A 217 13.85 4.02 8.53
C LYS A 217 14.27 2.66 7.97
N THR A 218 15.57 2.40 7.83
CA THR A 218 16.07 1.04 7.60
C THR A 218 16.00 0.27 8.92
N SER A 219 14.78 -0.10 9.33
CA SER A 219 14.49 -0.89 10.54
C SER A 219 14.96 -2.36 10.46
N ARG A 220 15.80 -2.71 9.48
CA ARG A 220 16.12 -4.11 9.15
C ARG A 220 17.56 -4.54 9.41
N VAL A 221 18.45 -3.65 9.84
CA VAL A 221 19.85 -4.04 10.09
C VAL A 221 20.02 -4.75 11.44
N ASN A 222 19.19 -4.43 12.45
CA ASN A 222 19.29 -5.01 13.81
C ASN A 222 18.23 -6.08 14.13
N ARG A 223 17.67 -6.79 13.14
CA ARG A 223 16.92 -8.02 13.43
C ARG A 223 17.92 -9.15 13.65
N VAL A 224 18.52 -9.19 14.84
CA VAL A 224 19.20 -10.37 15.36
C VAL A 224 18.15 -11.49 15.42
N LYS A 225 18.49 -12.66 14.86
CA LYS A 225 17.67 -13.88 14.91
C LYS A 225 17.56 -14.40 16.33
#